data_AF-A0AAD9JGQ7-F1
#
_entry.id   AF-A0AAD9JGQ7-F1
#
_cell.length_a   1.000
_cell.length_b   1.000
_cell.length_c   1.000
_cell.angle_alpha   90.00
_cell.angle_beta   90.00
_cell.angle_gamma   90.00
#
_symmetry.space_group_name_H-M   'P 1'
#
loop_
_entity.id
_entity.type
_entity.pdbx_description
1 polymer ?
#
loop_
_entity_poly.entity_id
_entity_poly.type
_entity_poly.pdbx_seq_one_letter_code
_entity_poly.pdbx_strand_id
1 'polypeptide(L)'
;MIHFSYTAMDENLPHESGQASYSYTIGICTVPTSVKIQLGYEQAGAVQTVMDTNHDTHVMGLINQAELMSGKEWVLLEYEGGQNYGEHCGGESRRTLIMMICSPGEKQGRMRVIEENNNKTSDCFYLFEIEHENICDASSGGLGLSIGSIVVIVFLALVAVYLIGGFLYQRFIVGSKGLEQIPNFHFWKDFGNLQADGCDLICRCGHRQSTQLYRGIGDEQISNAAEGEDDYTSSQDDHLLPM
;
A
#
# COMPACT_ATOMS: atom_id res chain seq x y z
N MET A 1 16.08 -9.34 -2.30
CA MET A 1 16.53 -8.50 -1.19
C MET A 1 17.59 -7.57 -1.78
N ILE A 2 17.42 -6.26 -1.65
CA ILE A 2 18.33 -5.29 -2.26
C ILE A 2 19.47 -5.06 -1.28
N HIS A 3 20.71 -5.26 -1.73
CA HIS A 3 21.91 -5.04 -0.92
C HIS A 3 22.63 -3.81 -1.44
N PHE A 4 22.75 -2.78 -0.61
CA PHE A 4 23.49 -1.58 -0.93
C PHE A 4 24.49 -1.27 0.18
N SER A 5 25.68 -0.81 -0.20
CA SER A 5 26.61 -0.17 0.73
C SER A 5 26.87 1.26 0.29
N TYR A 6 26.67 2.20 1.20
CA TYR A 6 26.94 3.61 0.98
C TYR A 6 28.12 4.04 1.85
N THR A 7 28.96 4.91 1.31
CA THR A 7 30.04 5.56 2.05
C THR A 7 29.88 7.06 1.89
N ALA A 8 29.84 7.77 3.01
CA ALA A 8 29.84 9.23 3.04
C ALA A 8 31.01 9.74 3.90
N MET A 9 31.50 10.93 3.55
CA MET A 9 32.52 11.64 4.31
C MET A 9 31.88 12.83 5.03
N ASP A 10 32.54 13.25 6.10
CA ASP A 10 32.09 14.34 6.96
C ASP A 10 32.33 15.76 6.38
N GLU A 11 32.24 15.92 5.06
CA GLU A 11 32.57 17.20 4.40
C GLU A 11 31.53 18.31 4.64
N ASN A 12 30.36 17.99 5.20
CA ASN A 12 29.22 18.90 5.34
C ASN A 12 28.86 19.30 6.78
N LEU A 13 29.48 18.71 7.80
CA LEU A 13 29.37 19.23 9.16
C LEU A 13 30.37 20.40 9.33
N PRO A 14 30.00 21.49 10.03
CA PRO A 14 30.91 22.60 10.27
C PRO A 14 32.09 22.09 11.09
N HIS A 15 33.20 21.82 10.41
CA HIS A 15 34.45 21.37 11.02
C HIS A 15 34.97 22.50 11.92
N GLU A 16 34.95 22.29 13.24
CA GLU A 16 35.79 23.10 14.12
C GLU A 16 37.26 22.75 13.83
N SER A 17 38.08 23.78 13.69
CA SER A 17 39.51 23.69 13.37
C SER A 17 40.25 22.78 14.36
N GLY A 18 40.47 21.51 13.99
CA GLY A 18 41.18 20.51 14.80
C GLY A 18 40.51 19.13 14.94
N GLN A 19 39.33 18.92 14.35
CA GLN A 19 38.63 17.62 14.39
C GLN A 19 39.21 16.60 13.39
N ALA A 20 39.28 15.33 13.82
CA ALA A 20 39.66 14.21 12.97
C ALA A 20 38.63 13.99 11.86
N SER A 21 39.08 13.62 10.66
CA SER A 21 38.18 13.28 9.54
C SER A 21 37.57 11.89 9.74
N TYR A 22 36.25 11.80 9.68
CA TYR A 22 35.51 10.54 9.79
C TYR A 22 34.91 10.11 8.45
N SER A 23 34.88 8.79 8.24
CA SER A 23 34.12 8.17 7.15
C SER A 23 33.06 7.24 7.69
N TYR A 24 31.86 7.39 7.16
CA TYR A 24 30.70 6.62 7.55
C TYR A 24 30.40 5.62 6.45
N THR A 25 30.28 4.34 6.82
CA THR A 25 29.86 3.28 5.89
C THR A 25 28.59 2.60 6.41
N ILE A 26 27.57 2.56 5.58
CA ILE A 26 26.26 1.97 5.91
C ILE A 26 25.95 0.87 4.93
N GLY A 27 25.61 -0.31 5.44
CA GLY A 27 25.10 -1.43 4.67
C GLY A 27 23.61 -1.63 4.93
N ILE A 28 22.79 -1.55 3.88
CA ILE A 28 21.36 -1.85 3.96
C ILE A 28 21.19 -3.35 3.74
N CYS A 29 20.72 -4.06 4.78
CA CYS A 29 20.55 -5.52 4.78
C CYS A 29 21.83 -6.30 4.38
N THR A 30 23.01 -5.69 4.53
CA THR A 30 24.31 -6.30 4.24
C THR A 30 25.34 -5.74 5.19
N VAL A 31 26.32 -6.57 5.55
CA VAL A 31 27.48 -6.09 6.30
C VAL A 31 28.33 -5.23 5.35
N PRO A 32 28.76 -4.03 5.75
CA PRO A 32 29.65 -3.22 4.93
C PRO A 32 30.99 -3.92 4.71
N THR A 33 31.43 -4.00 3.45
CA THR A 33 32.60 -4.79 3.02
C THR A 33 33.91 -4.34 3.69
N SER A 34 34.03 -3.05 4.03
CA SER A 34 35.19 -2.49 4.74
C SER A 34 35.37 -3.01 6.17
N VAL A 35 34.32 -3.60 6.77
CA VAL A 35 34.26 -3.94 8.21
C VAL A 35 34.55 -5.40 8.49
N LYS A 36 34.29 -6.29 7.53
CA LYS A 36 34.43 -7.75 7.69
C LYS A 36 35.84 -8.19 8.14
N ILE A 37 36.85 -7.35 7.96
CA ILE A 37 38.26 -7.71 8.04
C ILE A 37 38.89 -7.35 9.41
N GLN A 38 38.29 -6.46 10.22
CA GLN A 38 39.02 -5.91 11.38
C GLN A 38 38.47 -6.25 12.78
N LEU A 39 37.16 -6.52 12.96
CA LEU A 39 36.59 -6.55 14.33
C LEU A 39 35.71 -7.76 14.69
N GLY A 40 35.50 -8.73 13.80
CA GLY A 40 34.69 -9.93 14.13
C GLY A 40 33.19 -9.68 14.32
N TYR A 41 32.67 -8.52 13.92
CA TYR A 41 31.25 -8.22 13.95
C TYR A 41 30.57 -8.62 12.62
N GLU A 42 29.99 -9.81 12.58
CA GLU A 42 29.26 -10.33 11.41
C GLU A 42 27.91 -9.65 11.15
N GLN A 43 27.49 -8.71 12.00
CA GLN A 43 26.14 -8.13 11.98
C GLN A 43 26.13 -6.58 12.06
N ALA A 44 27.28 -5.93 11.87
CA ALA A 44 27.35 -4.46 11.85
C ALA A 44 26.65 -3.90 10.60
N GLY A 45 25.68 -2.99 10.79
CA GLY A 45 24.91 -2.36 9.72
C GLY A 45 25.41 -0.96 9.39
N ALA A 46 25.92 -0.23 10.38
CA ALA A 46 26.51 1.09 10.21
C ALA A 46 27.80 1.20 11.02
N VAL A 47 28.84 1.76 10.40
CA VAL A 47 30.15 1.96 11.03
C VAL A 47 30.73 3.34 10.74
N GLN A 48 31.48 3.85 11.71
CA GLN A 48 32.29 5.05 11.60
C GLN A 48 33.76 4.64 11.62
N THR A 49 34.58 5.19 10.72
CA THR A 49 36.01 4.91 10.61
C THR A 49 36.80 6.22 10.70
N VAL A 50 37.81 6.27 11.56
CA VAL A 50 38.73 7.41 11.68
C VAL A 50 39.79 7.37 10.58
N MET A 51 39.96 8.46 9.84
CA MET A 51 40.89 8.52 8.70
C MET A 51 42.37 8.69 9.11
N ASP A 52 42.66 9.27 10.27
CA ASP A 52 43.99 9.87 10.53
C ASP A 52 45.10 8.93 11.05
N THR A 53 44.85 7.93 11.91
CA THR A 53 46.00 7.30 12.64
C THR A 53 45.95 5.81 12.97
N ASN A 54 44.82 5.10 12.86
CA ASN A 54 44.82 3.62 13.01
C ASN A 54 43.64 2.89 12.35
N HIS A 55 42.80 3.61 11.60
CA HIS A 55 41.49 3.13 11.13
C HIS A 55 40.64 2.55 12.27
N ASP A 56 40.70 3.18 13.44
CA ASP A 56 39.82 2.83 14.54
C ASP A 56 38.37 2.93 14.07
N THR A 57 37.64 1.84 14.28
CA THR A 57 36.30 1.62 13.75
C THR A 57 35.31 1.50 14.89
N HIS A 58 34.27 2.31 14.85
CA HIS A 58 33.18 2.29 15.81
C HIS A 58 31.91 1.77 15.14
N VAL A 59 31.29 0.76 15.76
CA VAL A 59 30.00 0.22 15.30
C VAL A 59 28.89 1.13 15.81
N MET A 60 28.10 1.69 14.89
CA MET A 60 27.02 2.63 15.22
C MET A 60 25.64 1.99 15.26
N GLY A 61 25.50 0.75 14.75
CA GLY A 61 24.25 0.00 14.79
C GLY A 61 24.38 -1.38 14.13
N LEU A 62 23.52 -2.30 14.52
CA LEU A 62 23.48 -3.69 14.07
C LEU A 62 22.29 -3.94 13.13
N ILE A 63 22.50 -4.80 12.14
CA ILE A 63 21.47 -5.19 11.17
C ILE A 63 20.36 -6.02 11.83
N ASN A 64 20.69 -6.75 12.91
CA ASN A 64 19.74 -7.63 13.61
C ASN A 64 18.74 -6.89 14.50
N GLN A 65 19.06 -5.64 14.88
CA GLN A 65 18.23 -4.76 15.69
C GLN A 65 17.80 -3.58 14.82
N ALA A 66 17.13 -3.92 13.71
CA ALA A 66 16.65 -2.97 12.73
C ALA A 66 15.15 -2.71 12.92
N GLU A 67 14.77 -1.46 13.06
CA GLU A 67 13.37 -1.01 13.01
C GLU A 67 13.13 -0.22 11.73
N LEU A 68 11.95 -0.41 11.12
CA LEU A 68 11.61 0.20 9.84
C LEU A 68 10.26 0.89 9.91
N MET A 69 10.26 2.19 9.59
CA MET A 69 9.08 3.01 9.46
C MET A 69 9.00 3.49 8.01
N SER A 70 7.81 3.46 7.41
CA SER A 70 7.63 3.83 6.01
C SER A 70 6.49 4.83 5.86
N GLY A 71 6.76 5.91 5.12
CA GLY A 71 5.77 6.85 4.60
C GLY A 71 5.61 6.70 3.08
N LYS A 72 4.90 7.65 2.47
CA LYS A 72 4.60 7.63 1.02
C LYS A 72 5.84 7.81 0.12
N GLU A 73 6.78 8.65 0.55
CA GLU A 73 7.95 9.06 -0.26
C GLU A 73 9.26 8.94 0.51
N TRP A 74 9.21 8.34 1.70
CA TRP A 74 10.36 8.16 2.57
C TRP A 74 10.25 6.87 3.36
N VAL A 75 11.39 6.31 3.71
CA VAL A 75 11.55 5.16 4.60
C VAL A 75 12.59 5.53 5.64
N LEU A 76 12.26 5.39 6.91
CA LEU A 76 13.18 5.56 8.02
C LEU A 76 13.59 4.18 8.51
N LEU A 77 14.89 3.90 8.45
CA LEU A 77 15.50 2.67 8.96
C LEU A 77 16.35 3.03 10.17
N GLU A 78 16.05 2.44 11.30
CA GLU A 78 16.79 2.58 12.54
C GLU A 78 17.61 1.32 12.79
N TYR A 79 18.91 1.47 13.05
CA TYR A 79 19.79 0.41 13.53
C TYR A 79 20.21 0.71 14.96
N GLU A 80 19.84 -0.16 15.88
CA GLU A 80 20.22 -0.08 17.30
C GLU A 80 21.39 -1.02 17.64
N GLY A 81 21.76 -1.08 18.92
CA GLY A 81 22.74 -2.06 19.42
C GLY A 81 24.18 -1.78 19.01
N GLY A 82 24.50 -0.54 18.64
CA GLY A 82 25.88 -0.11 18.39
C GLY A 82 26.75 -0.14 19.65
N GLN A 83 28.05 0.07 19.47
CA GLN A 83 28.99 0.15 20.59
C GLN A 83 28.61 1.32 21.51
N ASN A 84 28.74 1.13 22.82
CA ASN A 84 28.43 2.17 23.80
C ASN A 84 29.31 3.41 23.63
N TYR A 85 28.72 4.59 23.86
CA TYR A 85 29.48 5.83 23.96
C TYR A 85 30.49 5.74 25.12
N GLY A 86 31.64 6.42 24.96
CA GLY A 86 32.67 6.46 26.00
C GLY A 86 32.33 7.48 27.09
N GLU A 87 32.54 8.76 26.77
CA GLU A 87 32.31 9.87 27.71
C GLU A 87 30.99 10.62 27.45
N HIS A 88 30.40 10.46 26.26
CA HIS A 88 29.17 11.13 25.84
C HIS A 88 27.93 10.27 26.12
N CYS A 89 26.74 10.90 26.10
CA CYS A 89 25.47 10.19 26.02
C CYS A 89 25.21 9.18 27.15
N GLY A 90 25.79 9.40 28.32
CA GLY A 90 25.60 8.53 29.49
C GLY A 90 26.07 7.08 29.30
N GLY A 91 26.89 6.81 28.27
CA GLY A 91 27.34 5.45 27.94
C GLY A 91 26.27 4.56 27.29
N GLU A 92 25.22 5.15 26.72
CA GLU A 92 24.20 4.40 25.97
C GLU A 92 24.79 3.76 24.69
N SER A 93 24.13 2.71 24.18
CA SER A 93 24.51 2.10 22.90
C SER A 93 24.23 3.08 21.76
N ARG A 94 25.18 3.23 20.83
CA ARG A 94 24.95 4.02 19.62
C ARG A 94 23.78 3.46 18.82
N ARG A 95 23.01 4.37 18.22
CA ARG A 95 21.95 4.06 17.25
C ARG A 95 22.04 4.95 16.03
N THR A 96 21.59 4.43 14.90
CA THR A 96 21.71 5.07 13.59
C THR A 96 20.36 5.16 12.92
N LEU A 97 19.94 6.37 12.57
CA LEU A 97 18.73 6.69 11.82
C LEU A 97 19.09 6.97 10.35
N ILE A 98 18.50 6.22 9.43
CA ILE A 98 18.75 6.31 8.00
C ILE A 98 17.45 6.70 7.32
N MET A 99 17.33 7.96 6.92
CA MET A 99 16.20 8.48 6.19
C MET A 99 16.44 8.32 4.68
N MET A 100 15.75 7.36 4.10
CA MET A 100 15.73 7.10 2.66
C MET A 100 14.60 7.91 2.01
N ILE A 101 14.92 8.76 1.02
CA ILE A 101 13.97 9.64 0.32
C ILE A 101 13.92 9.29 -1.17
N CYS A 102 12.71 9.32 -1.74
CA CYS A 102 12.50 9.22 -3.19
C CYS A 102 13.13 10.41 -3.93
N SER A 103 14.07 10.13 -4.83
CA SER A 103 14.68 11.13 -5.72
C SER A 103 14.69 10.58 -7.15
N PRO A 104 13.73 11.00 -8.01
CA PRO A 104 13.65 10.52 -9.38
C PRO A 104 14.93 10.84 -10.16
N GLY A 105 15.55 9.81 -10.76
CA GLY A 105 16.78 9.96 -11.54
C GLY A 105 18.08 9.71 -10.77
N GLU A 106 18.03 9.51 -9.45
CA GLU A 106 19.20 9.15 -8.64
C GLU A 106 19.34 7.63 -8.51
N LYS A 107 20.15 7.02 -9.39
CA LYS A 107 20.29 5.55 -9.49
C LYS A 107 21.45 4.97 -8.67
N GLN A 108 22.45 5.78 -8.37
CA GLN A 108 23.61 5.34 -7.59
C GLN A 108 23.35 5.48 -6.09
N GLY A 109 22.44 6.39 -5.74
CA GLY A 109 22.07 6.69 -4.37
C GLY A 109 23.05 7.67 -3.74
N ARG A 110 22.55 8.83 -3.31
CA ARG A 110 23.38 9.86 -2.70
C ARG A 110 23.19 9.84 -1.20
N MET A 111 24.25 9.49 -0.47
CA MET A 111 24.26 9.50 0.99
C MET A 111 24.85 10.80 1.52
N ARG A 112 24.20 11.41 2.52
CA ARG A 112 24.67 12.59 3.23
C ARG A 112 24.55 12.37 4.74
N VAL A 113 25.51 12.92 5.48
CA VAL A 113 25.45 12.99 6.94
C VAL A 113 24.70 14.27 7.30
N ILE A 114 23.63 14.14 8.08
CA ILE A 114 22.80 15.29 8.47
C ILE A 114 23.23 15.80 9.83
N GLU A 115 23.28 14.91 10.82
CA GLU A 115 23.57 15.29 12.19
C GLU A 115 24.18 14.12 12.98
N GLU A 116 25.20 14.43 13.77
CA GLU A 116 25.63 13.61 14.90
C GLU A 116 25.19 14.31 16.19
N ASN A 117 24.12 13.82 16.82
CA ASN A 117 23.59 14.42 18.03
C ASN A 117 24.20 13.72 19.26
N ASN A 118 25.46 14.04 19.58
CA ASN A 118 26.22 13.44 20.69
C ASN A 118 26.36 14.34 21.94
N ASN A 119 25.85 15.58 21.89
CA ASN A 119 25.99 16.57 22.98
C ASN A 119 24.87 16.50 24.03
N LYS A 120 24.04 15.45 24.01
CA LYS A 120 22.96 15.23 24.98
C LYS A 120 23.37 14.23 26.06
N THR A 121 22.62 14.24 27.16
CA THR A 121 22.80 13.30 28.27
C THR A 121 22.22 11.92 28.00
N SER A 122 21.24 11.83 27.09
CA SER A 122 20.54 10.61 26.67
C SER A 122 19.93 10.83 25.28
N ASP A 123 19.53 9.74 24.62
CA ASP A 123 18.86 9.74 23.31
C ASP A 123 19.73 10.27 22.15
N CYS A 124 21.02 9.98 22.18
CA CYS A 124 21.94 10.26 21.08
C CYS A 124 21.65 9.38 19.86
N PHE A 125 21.91 9.93 18.68
CA PHE A 125 21.71 9.23 17.40
C PHE A 125 22.57 9.85 16.30
N TYR A 126 22.84 9.05 15.28
CA TYR A 126 23.39 9.50 14.00
C TYR A 126 22.28 9.56 12.96
N LEU A 127 22.11 10.70 12.29
CA LEU A 127 21.10 10.85 11.25
C LEU A 127 21.75 10.97 9.86
N PHE A 128 21.35 10.06 8.98
CA PHE A 128 21.80 10.01 7.59
C PHE A 128 20.63 10.17 6.64
N GLU A 129 20.88 10.82 5.51
CA GLU A 129 19.93 10.96 4.41
C GLU A 129 20.45 10.20 3.19
N ILE A 130 19.61 9.36 2.58
CA ILE A 130 19.91 8.63 1.35
C ILE A 130 18.83 8.93 0.31
N GLU A 131 19.21 9.60 -0.77
CA GLU A 131 18.33 9.81 -1.93
C GLU A 131 18.49 8.66 -2.92
N HIS A 132 17.40 8.01 -3.35
CA HIS A 132 17.46 6.95 -4.37
C HIS A 132 16.14 6.81 -5.16
N GLU A 133 16.22 6.48 -6.45
CA GLU A 133 15.06 6.35 -7.35
C GLU A 133 14.14 5.17 -6.92
N ASN A 134 14.70 4.02 -6.55
CA ASN A 134 13.93 2.85 -6.10
C ASN A 134 13.12 3.03 -4.79
N ILE A 135 13.30 4.14 -4.06
CA ILE A 135 12.46 4.47 -2.89
C ILE A 135 11.12 5.06 -3.34
N CYS A 136 11.08 5.63 -4.55
CA CYS A 136 9.86 6.13 -5.14
C CYS A 136 8.87 4.97 -5.27
N ASP A 137 7.75 5.09 -4.55
CA ASP A 137 6.62 4.19 -4.73
C ASP A 137 6.22 4.21 -6.22
N ALA A 138 5.79 3.07 -6.76
CA ALA A 138 5.28 3.02 -8.13
C ALA A 138 4.07 3.95 -8.33
N SER A 139 3.46 4.44 -7.25
CA SER A 139 2.43 5.49 -7.28
C SER A 139 2.95 6.90 -7.64
N SER A 140 4.25 7.18 -7.48
CA SER A 140 4.87 8.45 -7.92
C SER A 140 5.50 8.33 -9.32
N GLY A 141 5.74 7.12 -9.80
CA GLY A 141 6.20 6.79 -11.16
C GLY A 141 5.07 6.49 -12.15
N GLY A 142 4.14 7.43 -12.32
CA GLY A 142 3.11 7.39 -13.36
C GLY A 142 1.88 6.55 -13.00
N LEU A 143 0.70 7.17 -12.99
CA LEU A 143 -0.61 6.50 -12.97
C LEU A 143 -0.81 5.64 -14.24
N GLY A 144 -0.10 4.53 -14.34
CA GLY A 144 -0.44 3.48 -15.28
C GLY A 144 -1.77 2.88 -14.85
N LEU A 145 -2.82 3.09 -15.64
CA LEU A 145 -4.07 2.32 -15.49
C LEU A 145 -3.71 0.84 -15.39
N SER A 146 -4.31 0.13 -14.43
CA SER A 146 -4.12 -1.32 -14.32
C SER A 146 -4.44 -1.98 -15.67
N ILE A 147 -3.67 -3.00 -16.05
CA ILE A 147 -3.88 -3.76 -17.29
C ILE A 147 -5.35 -4.20 -17.40
N GLY A 148 -5.96 -4.59 -16.29
CA GLY A 148 -7.38 -4.94 -16.24
C GLY A 148 -8.29 -3.78 -16.64
N SER A 149 -8.04 -2.57 -16.15
CA SER A 149 -8.80 -1.37 -16.49
C SER A 149 -8.68 -1.03 -17.98
N ILE A 150 -7.49 -1.18 -18.57
CA ILE A 150 -7.26 -0.93 -19.99
C ILE A 150 -8.10 -1.89 -20.84
N VAL A 151 -8.07 -3.19 -20.52
CA VAL A 151 -8.86 -4.21 -21.24
C VAL A 151 -10.36 -3.93 -21.17
N VAL A 152 -10.87 -3.55 -19.99
CA VAL A 152 -12.29 -3.22 -19.79
C VAL A 152 -12.68 -1.99 -20.61
N ILE A 153 -11.87 -0.93 -20.60
CA ILE A 153 -12.15 0.30 -21.36
C ILE A 153 -12.21 0.00 -22.87
N VAL A 154 -11.25 -0.77 -23.39
CA VAL A 154 -11.22 -1.14 -24.83
C VAL A 154 -12.44 -1.99 -25.20
N PHE A 155 -12.79 -2.97 -24.37
CA PHE A 155 -13.98 -3.80 -24.59
C PHE A 155 -15.26 -2.96 -24.62
N LEU A 156 -15.45 -2.06 -23.65
CA LEU A 156 -16.62 -1.17 -23.60
C LEU A 156 -16.69 -0.24 -24.81
N ALA A 157 -15.56 0.26 -25.31
CA ALA A 157 -15.53 1.09 -26.51
C ALA A 157 -15.98 0.30 -27.76
N LEU A 158 -15.54 -0.95 -27.93
CA LEU A 158 -15.98 -1.82 -29.02
C LEU A 158 -17.48 -2.12 -28.95
N VAL A 159 -17.99 -2.41 -27.75
CA VAL A 159 -19.43 -2.62 -27.51
C VAL A 159 -20.23 -1.36 -27.86
N ALA A 160 -19.77 -0.17 -27.47
CA ALA A 160 -20.44 1.08 -27.80
C ALA A 160 -20.51 1.31 -29.32
N VAL A 161 -19.41 1.11 -30.04
CA VAL A 161 -19.38 1.22 -31.51
C VAL A 161 -20.33 0.20 -32.16
N TYR A 162 -20.37 -1.04 -31.66
CA TYR A 162 -21.28 -2.07 -32.13
C TYR A 162 -22.75 -1.69 -31.92
N LEU A 163 -23.11 -1.22 -30.72
CA LEU A 163 -24.47 -0.82 -30.40
C LEU A 163 -24.91 0.39 -31.22
N ILE A 164 -24.08 1.43 -31.33
CA ILE A 164 -24.41 2.63 -32.11
C ILE A 164 -24.50 2.30 -33.60
N GLY A 165 -23.50 1.61 -34.15
CA GLY A 165 -23.48 1.25 -35.57
C GLY A 165 -24.63 0.33 -35.95
N GLY A 166 -24.89 -0.70 -35.13
CA GLY A 166 -26.00 -1.62 -35.37
C GLY A 166 -27.37 -0.96 -35.16
N PHE A 167 -27.51 -0.04 -34.20
CA PHE A 167 -28.72 0.77 -34.03
C PHE A 167 -29.00 1.63 -35.27
N LEU A 168 -27.98 2.36 -35.76
CA LEU A 168 -28.11 3.18 -36.98
C LEU A 168 -28.48 2.31 -38.19
N TYR A 169 -27.85 1.14 -38.33
CA TYR A 169 -28.16 0.20 -39.41
C TYR A 169 -29.62 -0.28 -39.36
N GLN A 170 -30.08 -0.77 -38.20
CA GLN A 170 -31.44 -1.26 -38.03
C GLN A 170 -32.49 -0.15 -38.15
N ARG A 171 -32.14 1.09 -37.82
CA ARG A 171 -33.01 2.25 -37.93
C ARG A 171 -33.14 2.76 -39.36
N PHE A 172 -32.01 2.94 -40.07
CA PHE A 172 -31.99 3.63 -41.36
C PHE A 172 -32.13 2.69 -42.55
N ILE A 173 -31.63 1.46 -42.45
CA ILE A 173 -31.69 0.50 -43.58
C ILE A 173 -32.86 -0.45 -43.43
N VAL A 174 -33.03 -1.05 -42.25
CA VAL A 174 -34.07 -2.08 -42.03
C VAL A 174 -35.43 -1.46 -41.67
N GLY A 175 -35.44 -0.24 -41.13
CA GLY A 175 -36.68 0.46 -40.77
C GLY A 175 -37.38 -0.07 -39.51
N SER A 176 -36.69 -0.91 -38.74
CA SER A 176 -37.16 -1.50 -37.47
C SER A 176 -37.54 -0.41 -36.46
N LYS A 177 -38.59 -0.65 -35.68
CA LYS A 177 -39.11 0.30 -34.67
C LYS A 177 -39.23 -0.39 -33.31
N GLY A 178 -38.91 0.33 -32.23
CA GLY A 178 -38.98 -0.21 -30.87
C GLY A 178 -37.72 -0.94 -30.43
N LEU A 179 -37.86 -1.93 -29.54
CA LEU A 179 -36.76 -2.67 -28.92
C LEU A 179 -35.97 -3.56 -29.90
N GLU A 180 -36.52 -3.82 -31.08
CA GLU A 180 -35.82 -4.55 -32.15
C GLU A 180 -34.75 -3.71 -32.87
N GLN A 181 -34.53 -2.46 -32.45
CA GLN A 181 -33.44 -1.59 -32.93
C GLN A 181 -32.10 -1.85 -32.24
N ILE A 182 -32.08 -2.68 -31.20
CA ILE A 182 -30.85 -3.08 -30.51
C ILE A 182 -30.38 -4.41 -31.12
N PRO A 183 -29.18 -4.45 -31.73
CA PRO A 183 -28.60 -5.69 -32.22
C PRO A 183 -28.48 -6.72 -31.09
N ASN A 184 -28.99 -7.93 -31.29
CA ASN A 184 -28.97 -9.01 -30.30
C ASN A 184 -29.57 -8.60 -28.93
N PHE A 185 -30.69 -7.88 -28.92
CA PHE A 185 -31.35 -7.39 -27.71
C PHE A 185 -31.53 -8.45 -26.59
N HIS A 186 -31.90 -9.68 -26.94
CA HIS A 186 -32.12 -10.75 -25.96
C HIS A 186 -30.84 -11.04 -25.15
N PHE A 187 -29.69 -11.09 -25.83
CA PHE A 187 -28.39 -11.29 -25.18
C PHE A 187 -28.06 -10.14 -24.20
N TRP A 188 -28.24 -8.89 -24.62
CA TRP A 188 -27.94 -7.73 -23.77
C TRP A 188 -28.85 -7.62 -22.55
N LYS A 189 -30.13 -7.96 -22.72
CA LYS A 189 -31.09 -8.05 -21.62
C LYS A 189 -30.65 -9.09 -20.59
N ASP A 190 -30.29 -10.28 -21.04
CA ASP A 190 -29.89 -11.37 -20.15
C ASP A 190 -28.56 -11.06 -19.46
N PHE A 191 -27.60 -10.47 -20.19
CA PHE A 191 -26.33 -10.02 -19.63
C PHE A 191 -26.51 -8.95 -18.54
N GLY A 192 -27.38 -7.95 -18.78
CA GLY A 192 -27.70 -6.92 -17.80
C GLY A 192 -28.39 -7.47 -16.55
N ASN A 193 -29.32 -8.42 -16.72
CA ASN A 193 -29.95 -9.11 -15.59
C ASN A 193 -28.92 -9.89 -14.77
N LEU A 194 -28.03 -10.65 -15.43
CA LEU A 194 -26.99 -11.43 -14.74
C LEU A 194 -26.02 -10.52 -13.95
N GLN A 195 -25.71 -9.35 -14.50
CA GLN A 195 -24.88 -8.36 -13.82
C GLN A 195 -25.58 -7.74 -12.61
N ALA A 196 -26.89 -7.47 -12.70
CA ALA A 196 -27.68 -7.01 -11.56
C ALA A 196 -27.75 -8.07 -10.45
N ASP A 197 -27.93 -9.34 -10.81
CA ASP A 197 -27.92 -10.47 -9.87
C ASP A 197 -26.55 -10.64 -9.20
N GLY A 198 -25.46 -10.47 -9.95
CA GLY A 198 -24.10 -10.48 -9.41
C GLY A 198 -23.84 -9.33 -8.42
N CYS A 199 -24.34 -8.13 -8.73
CA CYS A 199 -24.27 -6.99 -7.81
C CYS A 199 -25.11 -7.22 -6.55
N ASP A 200 -26.32 -7.79 -6.65
CA ASP A 200 -27.15 -8.11 -5.48
C ASP A 200 -26.47 -9.18 -4.61
N LEU A 201 -25.84 -10.20 -5.21
CA LEU A 201 -25.07 -11.22 -4.49
C LEU A 201 -23.88 -10.65 -3.71
N ILE A 202 -23.16 -9.69 -4.30
CA ILE A 202 -21.93 -9.12 -3.70
C ILE A 202 -22.27 -8.02 -2.69
N CYS A 203 -23.23 -7.15 -2.99
CA CYS A 203 -23.50 -5.95 -2.20
C CYS A 203 -24.52 -6.18 -1.07
N ARG A 204 -25.23 -7.32 -1.05
CA ARG A 204 -26.32 -7.57 -0.09
C ARG A 204 -26.00 -8.72 0.85
N CYS A 205 -25.36 -8.42 1.97
CA CYS A 205 -25.14 -9.35 3.10
C CYS A 205 -26.41 -9.60 3.96
N GLY A 206 -27.61 -9.53 3.39
CA GLY A 206 -28.88 -9.58 4.11
C GLY A 206 -29.72 -10.78 3.72
N HIS A 207 -30.24 -11.49 4.73
CA HIS A 207 -31.05 -12.71 4.63
C HIS A 207 -31.98 -12.71 3.41
N ARG A 208 -31.79 -13.71 2.55
CA ARG A 208 -32.59 -14.02 1.37
C ARG A 208 -34.04 -14.23 1.82
N GLN A 209 -34.84 -13.17 1.87
CA GLN A 209 -36.29 -13.36 1.94
C GLN A 209 -36.68 -14.08 0.67
N SER A 210 -37.11 -15.33 0.84
CA SER A 210 -37.64 -16.17 -0.21
C SER A 210 -38.58 -15.35 -1.07
N THR A 211 -38.33 -15.41 -2.37
CA THR A 211 -39.18 -14.95 -3.46
C THR A 211 -40.64 -14.86 -3.01
N GLN A 212 -41.17 -13.64 -2.86
CA GLN A 212 -42.62 -13.47 -2.94
C GLN A 212 -43.00 -13.82 -4.38
N LEU A 213 -43.26 -15.11 -4.60
CA LEU A 213 -44.00 -15.59 -5.74
C LEU A 213 -45.28 -14.77 -5.82
N TYR A 214 -45.47 -14.13 -6.96
CA TYR A 214 -46.69 -13.42 -7.31
C TYR A 214 -47.89 -14.32 -7.00
N ARG A 215 -48.66 -13.97 -5.95
CA ARG A 215 -49.90 -14.68 -5.58
C ARG A 215 -50.91 -14.42 -6.68
N GLY A 216 -50.94 -15.29 -7.68
CA GLY A 216 -52.02 -15.34 -8.65
C GLY A 216 -53.33 -15.54 -7.90
N ILE A 217 -54.29 -14.64 -8.12
CA ILE A 217 -55.67 -14.82 -7.68
C ILE A 217 -56.23 -16.00 -8.49
N GLY A 218 -56.48 -17.12 -7.82
CA GLY A 218 -57.07 -18.32 -8.44
C GLY A 218 -57.34 -19.43 -7.41
N ASP A 219 -58.63 -19.56 -7.07
CA ASP A 219 -59.36 -20.81 -6.80
C ASP A 219 -59.15 -21.63 -5.50
N GLU A 220 -58.65 -21.08 -4.39
CA GLU A 220 -58.60 -21.80 -3.10
C GLU A 220 -59.84 -21.60 -2.19
N GLN A 221 -61.04 -21.39 -2.76
CA GLN A 221 -62.30 -21.39 -1.98
C GLN A 221 -62.94 -22.78 -1.77
N ILE A 222 -62.33 -23.88 -2.20
CA ILE A 222 -62.94 -25.24 -2.12
C ILE A 222 -62.31 -26.14 -1.05
N SER A 223 -61.28 -25.72 -0.31
CA SER A 223 -60.63 -26.57 0.71
C SER A 223 -60.95 -26.21 2.17
N ASN A 224 -61.87 -25.27 2.44
CA ASN A 224 -62.35 -24.99 3.79
C ASN A 224 -63.40 -26.02 4.28
N ALA A 225 -63.06 -27.31 4.36
CA ALA A 225 -63.98 -28.31 4.92
C ALA A 225 -63.37 -29.50 5.67
N ALA A 226 -62.06 -29.60 5.84
CA ALA A 226 -61.50 -30.71 6.64
C ALA A 226 -60.27 -30.26 7.43
N GLU A 227 -60.35 -30.48 8.74
CA GLU A 227 -59.28 -30.41 9.76
C GLU A 227 -59.06 -29.02 10.38
N GLY A 228 -59.64 -28.83 11.55
CA GLY A 228 -59.44 -27.67 12.43
C GLY A 228 -58.31 -27.86 13.44
N GLU A 229 -58.22 -26.90 14.37
CA GLU A 229 -57.35 -26.84 15.58
C GLU A 229 -55.85 -26.65 15.23
N ASP A 230 -55.07 -25.64 15.66
CA ASP A 230 -55.08 -24.57 16.67
C ASP A 230 -54.03 -23.52 16.19
N ASP A 231 -54.15 -22.20 16.36
CA ASP A 231 -53.62 -21.46 17.51
C ASP A 231 -53.84 -19.95 17.28
N TYR A 232 -54.32 -19.26 18.32
CA TYR A 232 -54.57 -17.82 18.41
C TYR A 232 -53.42 -17.28 19.29
N THR A 233 -52.72 -16.17 19.04
CA THR A 233 -53.14 -14.80 19.42
C THR A 233 -51.92 -13.84 19.33
N SER A 234 -52.18 -12.55 19.03
CA SER A 234 -51.52 -11.34 19.58
C SER A 234 -50.15 -10.95 18.99
N SER A 235 -49.86 -9.73 18.56
CA SER A 235 -50.25 -8.38 19.03
C SER A 235 -50.11 -7.37 17.87
N GLN A 236 -51.18 -6.75 17.37
CA GLN A 236 -51.82 -5.53 17.88
C GLN A 236 -51.04 -4.23 17.55
N ASP A 237 -51.39 -3.67 16.39
CA ASP A 237 -51.24 -2.26 16.04
C ASP A 237 -52.20 -1.43 16.91
N ASP A 238 -51.69 -0.47 17.67
CA ASP A 238 -52.47 0.59 18.28
C ASP A 238 -51.66 1.91 18.23
N HIS A 239 -52.10 2.83 17.38
CA HIS A 239 -52.25 4.29 17.63
C HIS A 239 -52.30 5.08 16.31
N LEU A 240 -53.44 4.98 15.63
CA LEU A 240 -54.01 6.09 14.88
C LEU A 240 -55.08 6.74 15.76
N LEU A 241 -54.89 8.02 16.11
CA LEU A 241 -55.96 8.84 16.71
C LEU A 241 -56.86 9.40 15.59
N PRO A 242 -58.19 9.43 15.79
CA PRO A 242 -59.16 9.99 14.84
C PRO A 242 -59.43 11.49 15.11
N MET A 243 -60.04 12.15 14.11
CA MET A 243 -60.99 13.25 14.34
C MET A 243 -62.39 12.68 14.51
#